data_AF-A0A1H3ZYC2-F1
#
_entry.id   AF-A0A1H3ZYC2-F1
#
_cell.length_a   1.000
_cell.length_b   1.000
_cell.length_c   1.000
_cell.angle_alpha   90.00
_cell.angle_beta   90.00
_cell.angle_gamma   90.00
#
_symmetry.space_group_name_H-M   'P 1'
#
loop_
_entity.id
_entity.type
_entity.pdbx_description
1 polymer ?
#
loop_
_entity_poly.entity_id
_entity_poly.type
_entity_poly.pdbx_seq_one_letter_code
_entity_poly.pdbx_strand_id
1 'polypeptide(L)'
;MNRKFYIILVVVAVQIPAFLLTGNAALMANTLNHHQKDLQHNYPYTIRDTIPKSRIDGIYKIKSLHKEDINTSILATKPSINLKDFSTAKTVMDQTGQPTLEIDLNNMGRKKFYELTKANINKPLAIVLQGKIVSVPFINSAIDSDQILVNGIGTLREVTDIANNLNKALKKNNK
;
A
#
# COMPACT_ATOMS: atom_id res chain seq x y z
N MET A 1 -10.91 -13.29 -28.65
CA MET A 1 -12.02 -13.19 -27.67
C MET A 1 -11.41 -12.78 -26.33
N ASN A 2 -11.38 -11.48 -26.05
CA ASN A 2 -10.62 -10.89 -24.95
C ASN A 2 -11.43 -10.95 -23.66
N ARG A 3 -11.06 -11.83 -22.72
CA ARG A 3 -11.64 -11.81 -21.37
C ARG A 3 -10.81 -10.83 -20.51
N LYS A 4 -11.44 -9.70 -20.18
CA LYS A 4 -10.96 -8.72 -19.20
C LYS A 4 -10.94 -9.39 -17.83
N PHE A 5 -9.80 -9.35 -17.14
CA PHE A 5 -9.65 -9.88 -15.79
C PHE A 5 -10.22 -8.90 -14.77
N TYR A 6 -11.12 -9.37 -13.90
CA TYR A 6 -11.73 -8.61 -12.81
C TYR A 6 -10.99 -8.88 -11.49
N ILE A 7 -10.71 -7.83 -10.73
CA ILE A 7 -10.25 -7.91 -9.33
C ILE A 7 -11.52 -7.84 -8.46
N ILE A 8 -11.78 -8.88 -7.64
CA ILE A 8 -12.84 -8.86 -6.62
C ILE A 8 -12.16 -8.65 -5.27
N LEU A 9 -12.50 -7.57 -4.57
CA LEU A 9 -12.07 -7.25 -3.21
C LEU A 9 -13.33 -7.28 -2.32
N VAL A 10 -13.41 -8.24 -1.40
CA VAL A 10 -14.50 -8.32 -0.41
C VAL A 10 -14.10 -7.49 0.81
N VAL A 11 -14.87 -6.46 1.13
CA VAL A 11 -14.78 -5.71 2.40
C VAL A 11 -15.74 -6.38 3.38
N VAL A 12 -15.23 -6.88 4.52
CA VAL A 12 -16.07 -7.40 5.60
C VAL A 12 -16.63 -6.21 6.39
N ALA A 13 -17.93 -5.98 6.32
CA ALA A 13 -18.63 -5.03 7.17
C ALA A 13 -18.82 -5.63 8.58
N VAL A 14 -18.57 -4.84 9.63
CA VAL A 14 -18.85 -5.22 11.03
C VAL A 14 -20.31 -4.87 11.34
N GLN A 15 -21.16 -5.89 11.53
CA GLN A 15 -22.56 -5.71 11.94
C GLN A 15 -22.63 -5.53 13.47
N ILE A 16 -23.17 -4.41 13.95
CA ILE A 16 -23.43 -4.19 15.40
C ILE A 16 -24.85 -4.71 15.73
N PRO A 17 -25.04 -5.64 16.68
CA PRO A 17 -26.37 -6.14 17.04
C PRO A 17 -27.21 -5.10 17.82
N ALA A 18 -28.50 -5.05 17.50
CA ALA A 18 -29.49 -4.02 17.87
C ALA A 18 -29.89 -3.95 19.36
N PHE A 19 -29.20 -4.62 20.28
CA PHE A 19 -29.54 -4.62 21.71
C PHE A 19 -29.12 -3.33 22.44
N LEU A 20 -28.35 -2.44 21.81
CA LEU A 20 -27.85 -1.21 22.45
C LEU A 20 -28.78 0.01 22.36
N LEU A 21 -30.04 -0.15 21.94
CA LEU A 21 -30.93 0.98 21.60
C LEU A 21 -32.02 1.35 22.63
N THR A 22 -32.03 0.82 23.85
CA THR A 22 -33.02 1.25 24.85
C THR A 22 -32.39 1.70 26.17
N GLY A 23 -32.48 3.01 26.44
CA GLY A 23 -32.60 3.54 27.81
C GLY A 23 -31.64 4.65 28.22
N ASN A 24 -32.19 5.87 28.33
CA ASN A 24 -31.76 7.01 29.15
C ASN A 24 -30.67 7.96 28.61
N ALA A 25 -31.15 9.06 28.01
CA ALA A 25 -30.40 10.17 27.46
C ALA A 25 -29.52 10.97 28.46
N ALA A 26 -29.56 10.67 29.77
CA ALA A 26 -28.71 11.31 30.78
C ALA A 26 -27.38 10.57 31.06
N LEU A 27 -27.26 9.29 30.71
CA LEU A 27 -25.97 8.56 30.75
C LEU A 27 -25.13 8.74 29.46
N MET A 28 -25.71 9.34 28.42
CA MET A 28 -25.05 9.55 27.12
C MET A 28 -24.02 10.69 27.14
N ALA A 29 -24.08 11.63 28.09
CA ALA A 29 -23.15 12.75 28.13
C ALA A 29 -21.79 12.41 28.79
N ASN A 30 -21.76 11.48 29.76
CA ASN A 30 -20.50 11.10 30.42
C ASN A 30 -19.86 9.84 29.83
N THR A 31 -20.59 9.06 29.05
CA THR A 31 -20.03 7.85 28.38
C THR A 31 -19.39 8.19 27.02
N LEU A 32 -19.68 9.37 26.43
CA LEU A 32 -18.98 9.84 25.23
C LEU A 32 -17.58 10.41 25.52
N ASN A 33 -17.32 10.87 26.75
CA ASN A 33 -15.99 11.34 27.16
C ASN A 33 -15.12 10.25 27.80
N HIS A 34 -15.70 9.15 28.30
CA HIS A 34 -14.91 7.99 28.78
C HIS A 34 -14.52 7.02 27.66
N HIS A 35 -15.26 6.96 26.55
CA HIS A 35 -14.85 6.16 25.39
C HIS A 35 -13.64 6.72 24.61
N GLN A 36 -13.14 7.91 24.97
CA GLN A 36 -11.87 8.45 24.46
C GLN A 36 -10.65 8.09 25.34
N LYS A 37 -10.85 7.61 26.58
CA LYS A 37 -9.74 7.26 27.49
C LYS A 37 -9.43 5.76 27.54
N ASP A 38 -10.38 4.88 27.24
CA ASP A 38 -10.14 3.43 27.24
C ASP A 38 -9.57 2.87 25.92
N LEU A 39 -9.30 3.72 24.93
CA LEU A 39 -8.43 3.36 23.80
C LEU A 39 -6.93 3.50 24.13
N GLN A 40 -6.59 3.77 25.39
CA GLN A 40 -5.24 3.68 25.93
C GLN A 40 -5.07 2.45 26.83
N HIS A 41 -5.10 1.23 26.28
CA HIS A 41 -4.58 0.03 26.95
C HIS A 41 -3.73 -0.83 26.01
N ASN A 42 -2.43 -0.49 25.99
CA ASN A 42 -1.29 -1.40 26.14
C ASN A 42 -1.34 -2.76 25.42
N TYR A 43 -0.99 -2.76 24.14
CA TYR A 43 -0.34 -3.93 23.54
C TYR A 43 1.10 -3.97 24.07
N PRO A 44 1.60 -5.07 24.68
CA PRO A 44 2.97 -5.13 25.18
C PRO A 44 3.95 -5.27 24.01
N TYR A 45 4.21 -4.17 23.30
CA TYR A 45 5.35 -4.07 22.40
C TYR A 45 6.56 -3.67 23.24
N THR A 46 7.51 -4.59 23.37
CA THR A 46 8.79 -4.30 24.01
C THR A 46 9.51 -3.23 23.17
N ILE A 47 9.78 -2.06 23.74
CA ILE A 47 10.58 -0.99 23.09
C ILE A 47 12.05 -1.43 23.09
N ARG A 48 12.39 -2.43 22.27
CA ARG A 48 13.73 -2.80 21.86
C ARG A 48 13.60 -3.30 20.42
N ASP A 49 14.12 -2.52 19.48
CA ASP A 49 14.10 -2.71 18.01
C ASP A 49 12.79 -2.26 17.33
N THR A 50 12.68 -1.13 16.63
CA THR A 50 13.56 -0.69 15.55
C THR A 50 13.20 0.77 15.24
N ILE A 51 14.20 1.62 15.08
CA ILE A 51 14.09 2.88 14.31
C ILE A 51 13.22 2.59 13.07
N PRO A 52 12.22 3.40 12.66
CA PRO A 52 11.65 3.25 11.34
C PRO A 52 12.80 3.46 10.36
N LYS A 53 13.39 2.34 9.92
CA LYS A 53 14.43 2.33 8.92
C LYS A 53 13.68 2.71 7.67
N SER A 54 13.56 4.02 7.45
CA SER A 54 12.81 4.60 6.34
C SER A 54 13.15 3.79 5.10
N ARG A 55 12.20 2.97 4.66
CA ARG A 55 12.43 2.05 3.56
C ARG A 55 12.49 2.90 2.31
N ILE A 56 13.53 2.70 1.51
CA ILE A 56 13.69 3.42 0.24
C ILE A 56 12.48 3.08 -0.64
N ASP A 57 11.89 4.09 -1.29
CA ASP A 57 10.75 3.86 -2.17
C ASP A 57 11.14 2.90 -3.30
N GLY A 58 10.25 1.95 -3.59
CA GLY A 58 10.52 0.93 -4.56
C GLY A 58 9.73 -0.35 -4.36
N ILE A 59 10.11 -1.36 -5.14
CA ILE A 59 9.45 -2.67 -5.18
C ILE A 59 10.38 -3.70 -4.57
N TYR A 60 9.86 -4.43 -3.58
CA TYR A 60 10.60 -5.39 -2.78
C TYR A 60 10.04 -6.79 -2.97
N LYS A 61 10.95 -7.78 -3.00
CA LYS A 61 10.57 -9.16 -2.73
C LYS A 61 10.18 -9.30 -1.26
N ILE A 62 9.13 -10.07 -1.00
CA ILE A 62 8.69 -10.40 0.36
C ILE A 62 9.38 -11.69 0.79
N LYS A 63 9.98 -11.67 1.99
CA LYS A 63 10.55 -12.86 2.64
C LYS A 63 9.51 -13.56 3.51
N SER A 64 8.70 -12.79 4.25
CA SER A 64 7.56 -13.28 5.03
C SER A 64 6.42 -12.28 4.94
N LEU A 65 5.23 -12.74 4.51
CA LEU A 65 4.03 -11.92 4.41
C LEU A 65 3.20 -12.10 5.68
N HIS A 66 2.96 -11.01 6.40
CA HIS A 66 2.05 -11.00 7.54
C HIS A 66 0.70 -10.45 7.08
N LYS A 67 -0.33 -11.31 7.04
CA LYS A 67 -1.63 -10.97 6.43
C LYS A 67 -2.51 -10.08 7.32
N GLU A 68 -2.34 -10.16 8.64
CA GLU A 68 -3.11 -9.35 9.60
C GLU A 68 -2.67 -7.89 9.59
N ASP A 69 -1.36 -7.63 9.52
CA ASP A 69 -0.80 -6.31 9.26
C ASP A 69 0.37 -6.42 8.28
N ILE A 70 0.11 -6.01 7.03
CA ILE A 70 1.11 -6.06 5.96
C ILE A 70 2.36 -5.23 6.28
N ASN A 71 2.26 -4.18 7.11
CA ASN A 71 3.40 -3.33 7.46
C ASN A 71 4.44 -4.05 8.32
N THR A 72 4.02 -5.12 9.02
CA THR A 72 4.89 -6.01 9.79
C THR A 72 5.59 -7.08 8.94
N SER A 73 5.29 -7.14 7.63
CA SER A 73 5.93 -8.09 6.71
C SER A 73 7.44 -7.89 6.61
N ILE A 74 8.16 -9.01 6.45
CA ILE A 74 9.61 -9.02 6.29
C ILE A 74 9.94 -8.92 4.81
N LEU A 75 10.64 -7.86 4.43
CA LEU A 75 11.05 -7.58 3.05
C LEU A 75 12.52 -7.92 2.80
N ALA A 76 12.90 -8.02 1.53
CA ALA A 76 14.30 -7.97 1.13
C ALA A 76 14.99 -6.69 1.66
N THR A 77 16.29 -6.76 1.94
CA THR A 77 17.05 -5.63 2.51
C THR A 77 17.21 -4.46 1.56
N LYS A 78 17.13 -4.72 0.25
CA LYS A 78 17.19 -3.71 -0.82
C LYS A 78 16.00 -3.87 -1.75
N PRO A 79 15.47 -2.77 -2.30
CA PRO A 79 14.47 -2.83 -3.36
C PRO A 79 15.08 -3.48 -4.61
N SER A 80 14.28 -4.28 -5.30
CA SER A 80 14.65 -4.80 -6.63
C SER A 80 14.51 -3.73 -7.71
N ILE A 81 13.61 -2.77 -7.51
CA ILE A 81 13.36 -1.61 -8.37
C ILE A 81 13.18 -0.42 -7.45
N ASN A 82 13.87 0.69 -7.71
CA ASN A 82 13.84 1.89 -6.86
C ASN A 82 13.64 3.18 -7.66
N LEU A 83 13.71 4.34 -7.01
CA LEU A 83 13.52 5.64 -7.67
C LEU A 83 14.35 5.85 -8.94
N LYS A 84 15.58 5.30 -9.03
CA LYS A 84 16.43 5.44 -10.24
C LYS A 84 15.89 4.69 -11.45
N ASP A 85 14.97 3.77 -11.23
CA ASP A 85 14.33 2.97 -12.26
C ASP A 85 12.98 3.58 -12.70
N PHE A 86 12.52 4.62 -12.00
CA PHE A 86 11.30 5.35 -12.30
C PHE A 86 11.61 6.58 -13.16
N SER A 87 10.60 7.05 -13.90
CA SER A 87 10.65 8.25 -14.72
C SER A 87 9.68 9.31 -14.19
N THR A 88 8.42 8.93 -13.98
CA THR A 88 7.33 9.82 -13.53
C THR A 88 6.31 9.06 -12.70
N ALA A 89 5.50 9.81 -11.95
CA ALA A 89 4.34 9.27 -11.26
C ALA A 89 3.13 10.20 -11.45
N LYS A 90 1.94 9.64 -11.62
CA LYS A 90 0.69 10.42 -11.74
C LYS A 90 -0.49 9.66 -11.17
N THR A 91 -1.54 10.41 -10.85
CA THR A 91 -2.81 9.84 -10.43
C THR A 91 -3.70 9.69 -11.65
N VAL A 92 -4.27 8.50 -11.83
CA VAL A 92 -5.24 8.18 -12.88
C VAL A 92 -6.50 7.60 -12.25
N MET A 93 -7.60 7.61 -13.01
CA MET A 93 -8.81 6.90 -12.63
C MET A 93 -8.86 5.61 -13.44
N ASP A 94 -9.04 4.47 -12.76
CA ASP A 94 -9.21 3.21 -13.48
C ASP A 94 -10.59 3.10 -14.15
N GLN A 95 -10.82 2.00 -14.86
CA GLN A 95 -12.10 1.75 -15.56
C GLN A 95 -13.32 1.67 -14.63
N THR A 96 -13.11 1.56 -13.31
CA THR A 96 -14.16 1.52 -12.28
C THR A 96 -14.33 2.86 -11.58
N GLY A 97 -13.58 3.90 -11.98
CA GLY A 97 -13.59 5.19 -11.33
C GLY A 97 -12.84 5.19 -9.99
N GLN A 98 -11.91 4.25 -9.77
CA GLN A 98 -11.07 4.23 -8.58
C GLN A 98 -9.74 4.98 -8.82
N PRO A 99 -9.32 5.86 -7.90
CA PRO A 99 -8.00 6.48 -7.95
C PRO A 99 -6.89 5.44 -7.91
N THR A 100 -5.96 5.55 -8.86
CA THR A 100 -4.85 4.62 -9.06
C THR A 100 -3.58 5.43 -9.26
N LEU A 101 -2.48 4.98 -8.63
CA LEU A 101 -1.17 5.52 -8.89
C LEU A 101 -0.58 4.84 -10.11
N GLU A 102 -0.25 5.62 -11.14
CA GLU A 102 0.55 5.17 -12.28
C GLU A 102 1.99 5.63 -12.09
N ILE A 103 2.93 4.68 -12.10
CA ILE A 103 4.37 4.93 -12.05
C ILE A 103 4.94 4.51 -13.41
N ASP A 104 5.51 5.47 -14.13
CA ASP A 104 6.22 5.21 -15.37
C ASP A 104 7.67 4.83 -15.07
N LEU A 105 8.15 3.78 -15.72
CA LEU A 105 9.50 3.25 -15.64
C LEU A 105 10.36 3.80 -16.77
N ASN A 106 11.65 3.99 -16.51
CA ASN A 106 12.61 4.20 -17.59
C ASN A 106 13.01 2.86 -18.23
N ASN A 107 13.80 2.90 -19.33
CA ASN A 107 14.20 1.70 -20.07
C ASN A 107 14.86 0.63 -19.18
N MET A 108 15.71 1.03 -18.24
CA MET A 108 16.36 0.11 -17.31
C MET A 108 15.34 -0.45 -16.30
N GLY A 109 14.44 0.38 -15.80
CA GLY A 109 13.37 -0.01 -14.89
C GLY A 109 12.41 -1.02 -15.51
N ARG A 110 11.95 -0.79 -16.74
CA ARG A 110 11.11 -1.74 -17.50
C ARG A 110 11.78 -3.11 -17.61
N LYS A 111 13.07 -3.16 -17.99
CA LYS A 111 13.81 -4.42 -18.08
C LYS A 111 13.89 -5.13 -16.73
N LYS A 112 14.21 -4.41 -15.65
CA LYS A 112 14.22 -4.97 -14.29
C LYS A 112 12.84 -5.45 -13.85
N PHE A 113 11.78 -4.73 -14.19
CA PHE A 113 10.41 -5.08 -13.86
C PHE A 113 9.95 -6.36 -14.55
N TYR A 114 10.27 -6.50 -15.84
CA TYR A 114 10.02 -7.74 -16.56
C TYR A 114 10.74 -8.93 -15.90
N GLU A 115 12.04 -8.83 -15.63
CA GLU A 115 12.79 -9.93 -14.99
C GLU A 115 12.30 -10.21 -13.56
N LEU A 116 11.95 -9.18 -12.80
CA LEU A 116 11.44 -9.32 -11.44
C LEU A 116 10.09 -10.05 -11.42
N THR A 117 9.16 -9.66 -12.30
CA THR A 117 7.83 -10.27 -12.37
C THR A 117 7.92 -11.71 -12.90
N LYS A 118 8.72 -11.94 -13.93
CA LYS A 118 9.01 -13.28 -14.47
C LYS A 118 9.57 -14.24 -13.41
N ALA A 119 10.49 -13.78 -12.57
CA ALA A 119 11.09 -14.60 -11.51
C ALA A 119 10.16 -14.85 -10.30
N ASN A 120 9.07 -14.10 -10.18
CA ASN A 120 8.20 -14.10 -9.00
C ASN A 120 6.73 -14.42 -9.33
N ILE A 121 6.47 -15.14 -10.41
CA ILE A 121 5.11 -15.63 -10.72
C ILE A 121 4.58 -16.44 -9.53
N ASN A 122 3.29 -16.24 -9.22
CA ASN A 122 2.55 -16.75 -8.06
C ASN A 122 3.10 -16.31 -6.69
N LYS A 123 3.94 -15.27 -6.65
CA LYS A 123 4.49 -14.71 -5.40
C LYS A 123 4.09 -13.24 -5.24
N PRO A 124 3.88 -12.77 -4.01
CA PRO A 124 3.59 -11.37 -3.77
C PRO A 124 4.86 -10.52 -3.86
N LEU A 125 4.70 -9.30 -4.37
CA LEU A 125 5.68 -8.22 -4.26
C LEU A 125 5.14 -7.14 -3.33
N ALA A 126 6.02 -6.42 -2.63
CA ALA A 126 5.63 -5.25 -1.84
C ALA A 126 6.01 -3.98 -2.60
N ILE A 127 5.06 -3.06 -2.72
CA ILE A 127 5.31 -1.71 -3.21
C ILE A 127 5.40 -0.81 -1.98
N VAL A 128 6.55 -0.18 -1.80
CA VAL A 128 6.86 0.67 -0.66
C VAL A 128 7.03 2.09 -1.15
N LEU A 129 6.24 3.02 -0.59
CA LEU A 129 6.32 4.45 -0.88
C LEU A 129 6.25 5.21 0.44
N GLN A 130 7.07 6.25 0.58
CA GLN A 130 7.18 7.09 1.78
C GLN A 130 7.43 6.25 3.05
N GLY A 131 8.24 5.19 2.91
CA GLY A 131 8.60 4.28 3.99
C GLY A 131 7.51 3.29 4.42
N LYS A 132 6.33 3.28 3.78
CA LYS A 132 5.20 2.38 4.12
C LYS A 132 4.89 1.42 2.96
N ILE A 133 4.38 0.23 3.27
CA ILE A 133 3.88 -0.69 2.25
C ILE A 133 2.50 -0.17 1.82
N VAL A 134 2.38 0.26 0.56
CA VAL A 134 1.13 0.80 0.01
C VAL A 134 0.31 -0.25 -0.73
N SER A 135 0.95 -1.32 -1.20
CA SER A 135 0.28 -2.41 -1.90
C SER A 135 1.13 -3.69 -1.90
N VAL A 136 0.45 -4.84 -1.93
CA VAL A 136 1.07 -6.17 -1.99
C VAL A 136 0.46 -6.99 -3.14
N PRO A 137 0.77 -6.68 -4.41
CA PRO A 137 0.22 -7.40 -5.55
C PRO A 137 0.79 -8.82 -5.67
N PHE A 138 -0.08 -9.77 -6.00
CA PHE A 138 0.33 -11.11 -6.47
C PHE A 138 0.64 -11.05 -7.95
N ILE A 139 1.81 -11.56 -8.33
CA ILE A 139 2.27 -11.57 -9.72
C ILE A 139 1.76 -12.83 -10.41
N ASN A 140 0.89 -12.69 -11.39
CA ASN A 140 0.28 -13.84 -12.09
C ASN A 140 1.00 -14.22 -13.39
N SER A 141 1.76 -13.28 -13.97
CA SER A 141 2.54 -13.48 -15.18
C SER A 141 3.73 -12.52 -15.21
N ALA A 142 4.68 -12.76 -16.11
CA ALA A 142 5.67 -11.74 -16.45
C ALA A 142 4.94 -10.51 -17.03
N ILE A 143 5.41 -9.31 -16.67
CA ILE A 143 4.83 -8.04 -17.10
C ILE A 143 5.91 -7.28 -17.88
N ASP A 144 5.75 -7.21 -19.21
CA ASP A 144 6.55 -6.33 -20.06
C ASP A 144 5.78 -5.04 -20.30
N SER A 145 5.83 -4.14 -19.33
CA SER A 145 5.24 -2.81 -19.40
C SER A 145 6.20 -1.80 -18.78
N ASP A 146 6.21 -0.61 -19.34
CA ASP A 146 6.83 0.58 -18.78
C ASP A 146 5.97 1.24 -17.69
N GLN A 147 4.75 0.74 -17.44
CA GLN A 147 3.84 1.32 -16.46
C GLN A 147 3.52 0.33 -15.34
N ILE A 148 3.46 0.87 -14.12
CA ILE A 148 3.00 0.14 -12.94
C ILE A 148 1.76 0.84 -12.41
N LEU A 149 0.65 0.11 -12.38
CA LEU A 149 -0.61 0.58 -11.80
C LEU A 149 -0.75 0.04 -10.37
N VAL A 150 -0.89 0.95 -9.41
CA VAL A 150 -1.05 0.64 -7.99
C VAL A 150 -2.40 1.17 -7.54
N ASN A 151 -3.37 0.26 -7.45
CA ASN A 151 -4.70 0.52 -6.92
C ASN A 151 -4.78 0.17 -5.42
N GLY A 152 -5.92 0.45 -4.79
CA GLY A 152 -6.18 0.10 -3.40
C GLY A 152 -5.42 0.94 -2.36
N ILE A 153 -4.82 2.06 -2.78
CA ILE A 153 -4.09 2.98 -1.90
C ILE A 153 -5.06 3.75 -0.98
N GLY A 154 -6.24 4.13 -1.49
CA GLY A 154 -7.24 4.89 -0.74
C GLY A 154 -7.89 5.98 -1.59
N THR A 155 -7.98 7.18 -1.03
CA THR A 155 -8.65 8.33 -1.62
C THR A 155 -7.85 8.97 -2.75
N LEU A 156 -8.54 9.74 -3.62
CA LEU A 156 -7.88 10.51 -4.69
C LEU A 156 -6.77 11.42 -4.16
N ARG A 157 -7.01 12.05 -3.01
CA ARG A 157 -6.05 12.94 -2.35
C ARG A 157 -4.79 12.19 -1.93
N GLU A 158 -4.93 11.04 -1.29
CA GLU A 158 -3.77 10.23 -0.86
C GLU A 158 -2.93 9.77 -2.05
N VAL A 159 -3.58 9.30 -3.12
CA VAL A 159 -2.88 8.90 -4.35
C VAL A 159 -2.14 10.08 -4.98
N THR A 160 -2.79 11.25 -5.02
CA THR A 160 -2.20 12.49 -5.55
C THR A 160 -1.01 12.96 -4.73
N ASP A 161 -1.12 12.91 -3.40
CA ASP A 161 -0.04 13.29 -2.48
C ASP A 161 1.17 12.35 -2.65
N ILE A 162 0.94 11.05 -2.78
CA ILE A 162 2.00 10.08 -3.07
C ILE A 162 2.68 10.38 -4.41
N ALA A 163 1.91 10.60 -5.48
CA ALA A 163 2.46 10.91 -6.81
C ALA A 163 3.33 12.18 -6.80
N ASN A 164 2.84 13.25 -6.15
CA ASN A 164 3.57 14.51 -6.04
C ASN A 164 4.88 14.35 -5.27
N ASN A 165 4.86 13.62 -4.15
CA ASN A 165 6.05 13.36 -3.36
C ASN A 165 7.07 12.50 -4.12
N LEU A 166 6.61 11.48 -4.85
CA LEU A 166 7.47 10.65 -5.68
C LEU A 166 8.14 11.49 -6.77
N ASN A 167 7.40 12.31 -7.52
CA ASN A 167 7.96 13.21 -8.53
C ASN A 167 8.97 14.21 -7.95
N LYS A 168 8.73 14.73 -6.74
CA LYS A 168 9.70 15.61 -6.04
C LYS A 168 11.00 14.85 -5.74
N ALA A 169 10.92 13.61 -5.31
CA ALA A 169 12.07 12.77 -5.04
C ALA A 169 12.84 12.40 -6.32
N LEU A 170 12.13 12.13 -7.43
CA LEU A 170 12.75 11.86 -8.74
C LEU A 170 13.54 13.08 -9.25
N LYS A 171 12.97 14.28 -9.16
CA LYS A 171 13.65 15.53 -9.53
C LYS A 171 14.92 15.77 -8.68
N LYS A 172 14.90 15.42 -7.39
CA LYS A 172 16.07 15.53 -6.51
C LYS A 172 17.16 14.51 -6.86
N ASN A 173 16.81 13.33 -7.36
CA ASN A 173 17.80 12.30 -7.74
C ASN A 173 18.58 12.67 -9.02
N ASN A 174 17.96 13.48 -9.89
CA ASN A 174 18.52 13.88 -11.18
C ASN A 174 19.29 15.22 -11.14
N LYS A 175 19.47 15.80 -9.95
CA LYS A 175 20.19 17.06 -9.72
C LYS A 175 21.47 16.80 -8.94
#